data_AF-A0A674GQU0-F1
#
_entry.id   AF-A0A674GQU0-F1
#
_cell.length_a   1.000
_cell.length_b   1.000
_cell.length_c   1.000
_cell.angle_alpha   90.00
_cell.angle_beta   90.00
_cell.angle_gamma   90.00
#
_symmetry.space_group_name_H-M   'P 1'
#
loop_
_entity.id
_entity.type
_entity.pdbx_description
1 polymer ?
#
loop_
_entity_poly.entity_id
_entity_poly.type
_entity_poly.pdbx_seq_one_letter_code
_entity_poly.pdbx_strand_id
1 'polypeptide(L)'
;MEEQPRTRRVGILGYGELGQFLVSQLMSLGPSLGLSLAFVWTRRPEALQELPPDLRLADLRQLPSTGVALVVEVAHPCVVQEHGEDILGHADLMLGSPTALADGDTERRLRAAAARGGHTLYVPRGALWGCEDIARMDSAGTLQALTVTMTKAPGSFRAQGGCSPRLAAAWASGTRTVLYRGPLRPLCPLVPNNVNAMAAAAVAAPRLGFDGVTACWWPTQVGTRDSAWHRGGTAVAPGSPPVAPGWPHVSPGSPPVAPGWRL
;
A
#
# COMPACT_ATOMS: atom_id res chain seq x y z
N MET A 1 -11.98 30.13 24.63
CA MET A 1 -10.90 30.19 23.63
C MET A 1 -11.08 28.97 22.76
N GLU A 2 -11.75 29.11 21.61
CA GLU A 2 -11.88 28.01 20.65
C GLU A 2 -10.48 27.66 20.15
N GLU A 3 -10.01 26.43 20.39
CA GLU A 3 -8.84 25.90 19.72
C GLU A 3 -9.12 25.93 18.23
N GLN A 4 -8.42 26.81 17.50
CA GLN A 4 -8.40 26.73 16.05
C GLN A 4 -7.93 25.32 15.66
N PRO A 5 -8.61 24.64 14.72
CA PRO A 5 -8.21 23.30 14.31
C PRO A 5 -6.77 23.37 13.79
N ARG A 6 -5.84 22.69 14.47
CA ARG A 6 -4.43 22.69 14.09
C ARG A 6 -4.30 22.11 12.69
N THR A 7 -3.85 22.93 11.75
CA THR A 7 -3.56 22.49 10.39
C THR A 7 -2.52 21.37 10.43
N ARG A 8 -2.84 20.22 9.83
CA ARG A 8 -1.97 19.06 9.81
C ARG A 8 -0.97 19.19 8.65
N ARG A 9 0.32 19.28 9.01
CA ARG A 9 1.43 19.45 8.06
C ARG A 9 1.84 18.10 7.45
N VAL A 10 1.83 18.01 6.12
CA VAL A 10 2.08 16.78 5.35
C VAL A 10 3.37 16.90 4.55
N GLY A 11 4.31 15.99 4.73
CA GLY A 11 5.51 15.85 3.90
C GLY A 11 5.33 14.80 2.82
N ILE A 12 5.85 15.01 1.62
CA ILE A 12 5.75 14.07 0.50
C ILE A 12 7.16 13.54 0.13
N LEU A 13 7.32 12.22 0.11
CA LEU A 13 8.52 11.55 -0.42
C LEU A 13 8.21 11.01 -1.83
N GLY A 14 8.91 11.56 -2.81
CA GLY A 14 8.72 11.22 -4.22
C GLY A 14 7.97 12.31 -4.97
N TYR A 15 8.50 12.69 -6.14
CA TYR A 15 7.91 13.73 -7.00
C TYR A 15 7.74 13.26 -8.45
N GLY A 16 7.33 12.00 -8.61
CA GLY A 16 6.79 11.47 -9.87
C GLY A 16 5.34 11.89 -10.10
N GLU A 17 4.65 11.27 -11.05
CA GLU A 17 3.25 11.60 -11.40
C GLU A 17 2.31 11.66 -10.18
N LEU A 18 2.31 10.63 -9.34
CA LEU A 18 1.48 10.59 -8.13
C LEU A 18 1.90 11.64 -7.09
N GLY A 19 3.20 11.86 -6.89
CA GLY A 19 3.71 12.87 -5.96
C GLY A 19 3.33 14.29 -6.38
N GLN A 20 3.45 14.60 -7.67
CA GLN A 20 3.04 15.89 -8.25
C GLN A 20 1.54 16.11 -8.10
N PHE A 21 0.73 15.07 -8.37
CA PHE A 21 -0.71 15.12 -8.15
C PHE A 21 -1.03 15.41 -6.67
N LEU A 22 -0.44 14.68 -5.72
CA LEU A 22 -0.67 14.89 -4.29
C LEU A 22 -0.26 16.28 -3.83
N VAL A 23 0.89 16.78 -4.28
CA VAL A 23 1.35 18.15 -3.99
C VAL A 23 0.37 19.18 -4.52
N SER A 24 -0.08 19.04 -5.77
CA SER A 24 -1.09 19.91 -6.37
C SER A 24 -2.41 19.91 -5.59
N GLN A 25 -2.89 18.73 -5.18
CA GLN A 25 -4.11 18.59 -4.36
C GLN A 25 -3.94 19.19 -2.96
N LEU A 26 -2.78 18.99 -2.31
CA LEU A 26 -2.49 19.58 -1.01
C LEU A 26 -2.40 21.10 -1.07
N MET A 27 -1.84 21.67 -2.13
CA MET A 27 -1.75 23.13 -2.28
C MET A 27 -3.10 23.78 -2.61
N SER A 28 -3.96 23.08 -3.36
CA SER A 28 -5.26 23.63 -3.81
C SER A 28 -6.42 23.34 -2.85
N LEU A 29 -6.57 22.09 -2.41
CA LEU A 29 -7.67 21.63 -1.55
C LEU A 29 -7.25 21.41 -0.10
N GLY A 30 -5.96 21.25 0.18
CA GLY A 30 -5.45 20.99 1.52
C GLY A 30 -5.94 22.02 2.56
N PRO A 31 -5.85 23.34 2.31
CA PRO A 31 -6.25 24.34 3.29
C PRO A 31 -7.71 24.21 3.76
N SER A 32 -8.65 23.88 2.86
CA SER A 32 -10.06 23.68 3.23
C SER A 32 -10.31 22.39 4.01
N LEU A 33 -9.39 21.43 3.92
CA LEU A 33 -9.38 20.18 4.67
C LEU A 33 -8.53 20.27 5.96
N GLY A 34 -8.00 21.45 6.29
CA GLY A 34 -7.09 21.62 7.43
C GLY A 34 -5.73 20.93 7.23
N LEU A 35 -5.28 20.77 5.98
CA LEU A 35 -3.99 20.20 5.61
C LEU A 35 -3.08 21.27 5.00
N SER A 36 -1.77 21.14 5.18
CA SER A 36 -0.79 21.97 4.47
C SER A 36 0.44 21.16 4.07
N LEU A 37 1.08 21.56 2.98
CA LEU A 37 2.32 20.94 2.53
C LEU A 37 3.49 21.44 3.39
N ALA A 38 4.19 20.51 4.04
CA ALA A 38 5.35 20.80 4.88
C ALA A 38 6.64 20.81 4.05
N PHE A 39 6.80 19.81 3.20
CA PHE A 39 7.94 19.67 2.30
C PHE A 39 7.69 18.61 1.23
N VAL A 40 8.54 18.61 0.22
CA VAL A 40 8.69 17.58 -0.80
C VAL A 40 10.16 17.17 -0.85
N TRP A 41 10.40 15.86 -0.87
CA TRP A 41 11.74 15.27 -1.01
C TRP A 41 11.76 14.28 -2.17
N THR A 42 12.89 14.22 -2.87
CA THR A 42 13.15 13.23 -3.93
C THR A 42 14.65 13.05 -4.09
N ARG A 43 15.07 11.88 -4.61
CA ARG A 43 16.48 11.61 -4.96
C ARG A 43 17.01 12.48 -6.11
N ARG A 44 16.11 13.12 -6.87
CA ARG A 44 16.41 13.99 -8.02
C ARG A 44 15.97 15.42 -7.71
N PRO A 45 16.72 16.18 -6.90
CA PRO A 45 16.32 17.51 -6.44
C PRO A 45 16.06 18.51 -7.58
N GLU A 46 16.66 18.28 -8.76
CA GLU A 46 16.37 19.04 -9.98
C GLU A 46 14.91 18.98 -10.41
N ALA A 47 14.18 17.91 -10.06
CA ALA A 47 12.75 17.79 -10.34
C ALA A 47 11.88 18.74 -9.49
N LEU A 48 12.44 19.33 -8.42
CA LEU A 48 11.72 20.23 -7.50
C LEU A 48 11.88 21.71 -7.85
N GLN A 49 12.54 22.05 -8.96
CA GLN A 49 12.87 23.44 -9.32
C GLN A 49 11.65 24.37 -9.44
N GLU A 50 10.48 23.81 -9.74
CA GLU A 50 9.22 24.55 -9.85
C GLU A 50 8.53 24.81 -8.50
N LEU A 51 8.94 24.13 -7.42
CA LEU A 51 8.34 24.32 -6.09
C LEU A 51 9.00 25.48 -5.33
N PRO A 52 8.31 26.21 -4.45
CA PRO A 52 8.95 27.17 -3.54
C PRO A 52 10.15 26.56 -2.78
N PRO A 53 11.30 27.27 -2.63
CA PRO A 53 12.50 26.71 -2.00
C PRO A 53 12.30 26.18 -0.57
N ASP A 54 11.42 26.82 0.20
CA ASP A 54 11.03 26.44 1.56
C ASP A 54 10.28 25.10 1.63
N LEU A 55 9.68 24.67 0.53
CA LEU A 55 9.01 23.37 0.42
C LEU A 55 9.95 22.27 -0.08
N ARG A 56 11.20 22.56 -0.41
CA ARG A 56 12.17 21.57 -0.91
C ARG A 56 13.03 21.08 0.25
N LEU A 57 12.78 19.85 0.72
CA LEU A 57 13.65 19.26 1.72
C LEU A 57 14.85 18.63 1.03
N ALA A 58 16.05 19.10 1.35
CA ALA A 58 17.28 18.53 0.80
C ALA A 58 17.68 17.23 1.50
N ASP A 59 17.41 17.13 2.81
CA ASP A 59 17.90 16.07 3.67
C ASP A 59 16.83 15.64 4.68
N LEU A 60 16.51 14.34 4.71
CA LEU A 60 15.51 13.79 5.61
C LEU A 60 15.93 13.87 7.08
N ARG A 61 17.22 14.06 7.39
CA ARG A 61 17.68 14.32 8.77
C ARG A 61 17.12 15.64 9.33
N GLN A 62 16.66 16.54 8.48
CA GLN A 62 16.05 17.82 8.88
C GLN A 62 14.56 17.69 9.19
N LEU A 63 13.96 16.51 9.02
CA LEU A 63 12.54 16.25 9.27
C LEU A 63 12.02 16.79 10.61
N PRO A 64 12.75 16.70 11.75
CA PRO A 64 12.30 17.27 13.03
C PRO A 64 12.03 18.79 12.99
N SER A 65 12.78 19.54 12.18
CA SER A 65 12.63 20.98 12.04
C SER A 65 11.47 21.42 11.13
N THR A 66 10.85 20.48 10.40
CA THR A 66 9.78 20.80 9.44
C THR A 66 8.40 20.94 10.08
N GLY A 67 8.25 20.50 11.34
CA GLY A 67 6.96 20.42 12.03
C GLY A 67 5.96 19.47 11.36
N VAL A 68 6.44 18.52 10.55
CA VAL A 68 5.60 17.56 9.84
C VAL A 68 4.86 16.65 10.82
N ALA A 69 3.59 16.37 10.53
CA ALA A 69 2.73 15.50 11.34
C ALA A 69 2.36 14.19 10.62
N LEU A 70 2.54 14.15 9.29
CA LEU A 70 2.34 12.98 8.45
C LEU A 70 3.31 13.04 7.28
N VAL A 71 4.01 11.95 7.01
CA VAL A 71 4.82 11.78 5.80
C VAL A 71 4.13 10.76 4.90
N VAL A 72 3.94 11.11 3.63
CA VAL A 72 3.38 10.21 2.62
C VAL A 72 4.50 9.81 1.66
N GLU A 73 4.81 8.52 1.65
CA GLU A 73 5.77 7.96 0.70
C GLU A 73 5.07 7.50 -0.58
N VAL A 74 5.53 8.02 -1.73
CA VAL A 74 5.10 7.66 -3.09
C VAL A 74 6.30 7.64 -4.04
N ALA A 75 7.42 7.09 -3.56
CA ALA A 75 8.69 7.04 -4.26
C ALA A 75 9.05 5.61 -4.67
N HIS A 76 9.62 4.85 -3.75
CA HIS A 76 10.13 3.50 -3.97
C HIS A 76 10.29 2.83 -2.60
N PRO A 77 10.08 1.50 -2.47
CA PRO A 77 10.19 0.81 -1.18
C PRO A 77 11.53 1.03 -0.47
N CYS A 78 12.63 1.20 -1.22
CA CYS A 78 13.96 1.45 -0.64
C CYS A 78 14.00 2.71 0.25
N VAL A 79 13.21 3.75 -0.07
CA VAL A 79 13.18 4.98 0.72
C VAL A 79 12.69 4.70 2.14
N VAL A 80 11.67 3.85 2.28
CA VAL A 80 11.15 3.46 3.59
C VAL A 80 12.06 2.44 4.28
N GLN A 81 12.71 1.56 3.52
CA GLN A 81 13.71 0.63 4.08
C GLN A 81 14.88 1.39 4.74
N GLU A 82 15.27 2.52 4.15
CA GLU A 82 16.38 3.37 4.60
C GLU A 82 15.96 4.37 5.69
N HIS A 83 14.80 5.01 5.55
CA HIS A 83 14.43 6.18 6.38
C HIS A 83 13.16 6.00 7.21
N GLY A 84 12.44 4.89 7.08
CA GLY A 84 11.12 4.73 7.68
C GLY A 84 11.11 4.75 9.20
N GLU A 85 12.17 4.23 9.85
CA GLU A 85 12.31 4.27 11.31
C GLU A 85 12.48 5.69 11.83
N ASP A 86 13.35 6.47 11.19
CA ASP A 86 13.62 7.87 11.57
C ASP A 86 12.35 8.71 11.39
N ILE A 87 11.61 8.50 10.29
CA ILE A 87 10.33 9.17 10.06
C ILE A 87 9.34 8.85 11.18
N LEU A 88 9.17 7.56 11.52
CA LEU A 88 8.28 7.11 12.59
C LEU A 88 8.72 7.55 13.99
N GLY A 89 9.95 8.04 14.16
CA GLY A 89 10.39 8.69 15.38
C GLY A 89 9.86 10.13 15.56
N HIS A 90 9.27 10.71 14.50
CA HIS A 90 8.91 12.13 14.46
C HIS A 90 7.52 12.42 13.90
N ALA A 91 6.97 11.54 13.06
CA ALA A 91 5.69 11.72 12.41
C ALA A 91 5.01 10.40 12.06
N ASP A 92 3.70 10.47 11.82
CA ASP A 92 2.99 9.37 11.17
C ASP A 92 3.56 9.13 9.76
N LEU A 93 3.52 7.88 9.29
CA LEU A 93 4.01 7.50 7.97
C LEU A 93 2.91 6.78 7.19
N MET A 94 2.58 7.26 5.99
CA MET A 94 1.73 6.57 5.02
C MET A 94 2.60 5.96 3.92
N LEU A 95 2.55 4.64 3.77
CA LEU A 95 3.41 3.84 2.91
C LEU A 95 2.74 3.55 1.56
N GLY A 96 3.00 4.37 0.53
CA GLY A 96 2.50 4.13 -0.83
C GLY A 96 3.17 2.96 -1.54
N SER A 97 4.34 2.52 -1.07
CA SER A 97 5.06 1.34 -1.55
C SER A 97 5.06 0.19 -0.52
N PRO A 98 3.91 -0.46 -0.24
CA PRO A 98 3.81 -1.52 0.78
C PRO A 98 4.63 -2.77 0.49
N THR A 99 5.18 -2.90 -0.71
CA THR A 99 6.15 -3.95 -1.05
C THR A 99 7.42 -3.91 -0.20
N ALA A 100 7.74 -2.78 0.44
CA ALA A 100 8.81 -2.70 1.44
C ALA A 100 8.61 -3.67 2.61
N LEU A 101 7.37 -3.98 2.98
CA LEU A 101 7.02 -4.88 4.08
C LEU A 101 7.19 -6.37 3.73
N ALA A 102 7.50 -6.68 2.46
CA ALA A 102 7.91 -8.02 2.08
C ALA A 102 9.33 -8.36 2.58
N ASP A 103 10.13 -7.36 2.97
CA ASP A 103 11.35 -7.58 3.74
C ASP A 103 11.00 -7.69 5.22
N GLY A 104 11.23 -8.87 5.80
CA GLY A 104 10.84 -9.16 7.18
C GLY A 104 11.60 -8.30 8.19
N ASP A 105 12.83 -7.89 7.89
CA ASP A 105 13.62 -7.07 8.80
C ASP A 105 13.10 -5.63 8.82
N THR A 106 12.83 -5.05 7.65
CA THR A 106 12.16 -3.76 7.49
C THR A 106 10.81 -3.76 8.19
N GLU A 107 9.97 -4.78 7.99
CA GLU A 107 8.68 -4.87 8.66
C GLU A 107 8.84 -4.82 10.20
N ARG A 108 9.72 -5.66 10.76
CA ARG A 108 9.96 -5.70 12.22
C ARG A 108 10.47 -4.37 12.75
N ARG A 109 11.41 -3.74 12.06
CA ARG A 109 11.99 -2.45 12.44
C ARG A 109 10.95 -1.33 12.44
N LEU A 110 10.13 -1.22 11.40
CA LEU A 110 9.05 -0.23 11.32
C LEU A 110 7.97 -0.46 12.39
N ARG A 111 7.59 -1.72 12.65
CA ARG A 111 6.65 -2.06 13.74
C ARG A 111 7.18 -1.58 15.09
N ALA A 112 8.45 -1.85 15.37
CA ALA A 112 9.08 -1.45 16.61
C ALA A 112 9.21 0.10 16.70
N ALA A 113 9.55 0.78 15.61
CA ALA A 113 9.63 2.23 15.56
C ALA A 113 8.27 2.90 15.83
N ALA A 114 7.19 2.44 15.16
CA ALA A 114 5.84 2.93 15.39
C ALA A 114 5.41 2.77 16.86
N ALA A 115 5.69 1.61 17.46
CA ALA A 115 5.37 1.34 18.86
C ALA A 115 6.17 2.22 19.84
N ARG A 116 7.44 2.52 19.55
CA ARG A 116 8.29 3.37 20.39
C ARG A 116 7.96 4.86 20.26
N GLY A 117 7.72 5.34 19.04
CA GLY A 117 7.53 6.76 18.74
C GLY A 117 6.11 7.26 19.02
N GLY A 118 5.14 6.36 19.27
CA GLY A 118 3.73 6.73 19.41
C GLY A 118 3.11 7.20 18.09
N HIS A 119 3.78 6.95 16.96
CA HIS A 119 3.35 7.30 15.62
C HIS A 119 2.78 6.09 14.89
N THR A 120 1.88 6.34 13.94
CA THR A 120 1.18 5.29 13.21
C THR A 120 1.76 5.11 11.81
N LEU A 121 2.00 3.85 11.45
CA LEU A 121 2.25 3.43 10.07
C LEU A 121 0.90 3.10 9.40
N TYR A 122 0.58 3.81 8.32
CA TYR A 122 -0.59 3.60 7.48
C TYR A 122 -0.20 2.93 6.17
N VAL A 123 -1.01 1.99 5.71
CA VAL A 123 -0.87 1.40 4.37
C VAL A 123 -2.17 1.68 3.60
N PRO A 124 -2.15 2.62 2.63
CA PRO A 124 -3.34 2.92 1.86
C PRO A 124 -3.74 1.71 1.00
N ARG A 125 -5.05 1.40 0.97
CA ARG A 125 -5.61 0.34 0.10
C ARG A 125 -5.25 0.50 -1.39
N GLY A 126 -5.00 1.73 -1.84
CA GLY A 126 -4.74 2.04 -3.24
C GLY A 126 -5.85 1.50 -4.15
N ALA A 127 -5.46 0.80 -5.21
CA ALA A 127 -6.37 0.20 -6.18
C ALA A 127 -7.06 -1.11 -5.70
N LEU A 128 -6.88 -1.54 -4.44
CA LEU A 128 -7.51 -2.75 -3.91
C LEU A 128 -8.92 -2.44 -3.40
N TRP A 129 -9.95 -2.95 -4.09
CA TRP A 129 -11.34 -2.62 -3.76
C TRP A 129 -11.94 -3.41 -2.58
N GLY A 130 -11.35 -4.57 -2.24
CA GLY A 130 -11.85 -5.48 -1.17
C GLY A 130 -10.98 -5.53 0.08
N CYS A 131 -10.16 -4.50 0.33
CA CYS A 131 -9.23 -4.47 1.47
C CYS A 131 -9.95 -4.67 2.83
N GLU A 132 -11.09 -4.00 3.00
CA GLU A 132 -11.88 -4.05 4.23
C GLU A 132 -12.51 -5.43 4.48
N ASP A 133 -13.00 -6.09 3.43
CA ASP A 133 -13.59 -7.44 3.54
C ASP A 133 -12.50 -8.47 3.87
N ILE A 134 -11.32 -8.35 3.24
CA ILE A 134 -10.16 -9.19 3.56
C ILE A 134 -9.81 -9.05 5.04
N ALA A 135 -9.68 -7.80 5.53
CA ALA A 135 -9.35 -7.54 6.93
C ALA A 135 -10.40 -8.07 7.91
N ARG A 136 -11.69 -7.94 7.57
CA ARG A 136 -12.80 -8.49 8.37
C ARG A 136 -12.76 -10.01 8.42
N MET A 137 -12.57 -10.68 7.28
CA MET A 137 -12.48 -12.13 7.20
C MET A 137 -11.24 -12.68 7.93
N ASP A 138 -10.11 -11.99 7.84
CA ASP A 138 -8.88 -12.37 8.55
C ASP A 138 -9.10 -12.30 10.07
N SER A 139 -9.64 -11.17 10.55
CA SER A 139 -9.97 -10.90 11.96
C SER A 139 -11.00 -11.88 12.52
N ALA A 140 -11.97 -12.29 11.71
CA ALA A 140 -12.99 -13.28 12.08
C ALA A 140 -12.48 -14.73 12.07
N GLY A 141 -11.23 -14.98 11.66
CA GLY A 141 -10.71 -16.34 11.53
C GLY A 141 -11.20 -17.09 10.29
N THR A 142 -12.01 -16.46 9.42
CA THR A 142 -12.69 -17.12 8.30
C THR A 142 -11.88 -17.09 7.01
N LEU A 143 -10.91 -16.19 6.88
CA LEU A 143 -9.98 -16.18 5.74
C LEU A 143 -9.05 -17.39 5.81
N GLN A 144 -9.19 -18.32 4.86
CA GLN A 144 -8.38 -19.54 4.75
C GLN A 144 -7.29 -19.41 3.68
N ALA A 145 -7.59 -18.71 2.59
CA ALA A 145 -6.66 -18.49 1.49
C ALA A 145 -7.02 -17.18 0.77
N LEU A 146 -6.00 -16.53 0.21
CA LEU A 146 -6.15 -15.33 -0.60
C LEU A 146 -5.29 -15.46 -1.85
N THR A 147 -5.92 -15.39 -3.02
CA THR A 147 -5.21 -15.29 -4.30
C THR A 147 -5.51 -13.95 -4.93
N VAL A 148 -4.48 -13.15 -5.20
CA VAL A 148 -4.62 -11.88 -5.91
C VAL A 148 -4.13 -12.07 -7.33
N THR A 149 -5.03 -11.88 -8.28
CA THR A 149 -4.72 -11.99 -9.70
C THR A 149 -4.58 -10.60 -10.32
N MET A 150 -3.47 -10.34 -10.98
CA MET A 150 -3.30 -9.14 -11.80
C MET A 150 -3.12 -9.52 -13.26
N THR A 151 -3.73 -8.71 -14.12
CA THR A 151 -3.54 -8.79 -15.56
C THR A 151 -2.96 -7.46 -16.03
N LYS A 152 -1.85 -7.50 -16.77
CA LYS A 152 -1.19 -6.28 -17.26
C LYS A 152 -0.74 -6.46 -18.70
N ALA A 153 -0.71 -5.36 -19.45
CA ALA A 153 -0.14 -5.37 -20.79
C ALA A 153 1.33 -5.80 -20.72
N PRO A 154 1.81 -6.66 -21.62
CA PRO A 154 3.18 -7.19 -21.59
C PRO A 154 4.26 -6.10 -21.46
N GLY A 155 4.08 -4.95 -22.13
CA GLY A 155 5.02 -3.80 -22.07
C GLY A 155 4.97 -2.97 -20.78
N SER A 156 3.99 -3.21 -19.90
CA SER A 156 3.90 -2.55 -18.59
C SER A 156 4.71 -3.26 -17.50
N PHE A 157 5.38 -4.36 -17.86
CA PHE A 157 6.26 -5.10 -16.97
C PHE A 157 7.63 -4.43 -16.92
N ARG A 158 7.91 -3.77 -15.80
CA ARG A 158 9.23 -3.24 -15.46
C ARG A 158 9.81 -4.09 -14.33
N ALA A 159 10.22 -5.33 -14.64
CA ALA A 159 11.03 -6.08 -13.70
C ALA A 159 12.39 -5.41 -13.54
N GLN A 160 12.88 -5.40 -12.31
CA GLN A 160 14.29 -5.11 -12.07
C GLN A 160 15.12 -6.20 -12.77
N GLY A 161 15.89 -5.82 -13.80
CA GLY A 161 16.64 -6.77 -14.65
C GLY A 161 16.05 -7.05 -16.04
N GLY A 162 14.96 -6.38 -16.44
CA GLY A 162 14.39 -6.48 -17.79
C GLY A 162 13.29 -7.55 -17.96
N CYS A 163 12.68 -7.61 -19.14
CA CYS A 163 11.68 -8.65 -19.46
C CYS A 163 12.35 -10.02 -19.54
N SER A 164 11.89 -10.99 -18.74
CA SER A 164 12.36 -12.38 -18.83
C SER A 164 12.18 -12.92 -20.26
N PRO A 165 13.15 -13.69 -20.82
CA PRO A 165 13.00 -14.36 -22.10
C PRO A 165 11.72 -15.21 -22.21
N ARG A 166 11.25 -15.75 -21.09
CA ARG A 166 9.98 -16.49 -21.00
C ARG A 166 8.76 -15.61 -21.25
N LEU A 167 8.80 -14.34 -20.81
CA LEU A 167 7.74 -13.36 -21.07
C LEU A 167 7.71 -12.97 -22.55
N ALA A 168 8.88 -12.78 -23.17
CA ALA A 168 9.00 -12.49 -24.59
C ALA A 168 8.51 -13.68 -25.46
N ALA A 169 8.84 -14.91 -25.08
CA ALA A 169 8.36 -16.12 -25.77
C ALA A 169 6.84 -16.33 -25.60
N ALA A 170 6.30 -16.12 -24.38
CA ALA A 170 4.86 -16.18 -24.15
C ALA A 170 4.10 -15.13 -24.98
N TRP A 171 4.68 -13.93 -25.16
CA TRP A 171 4.14 -12.89 -26.04
C TRP A 171 4.09 -13.35 -27.50
N ALA A 172 5.19 -13.88 -28.04
CA ALA A 172 5.24 -14.37 -29.42
C ALA A 172 4.22 -15.49 -29.70
N SER A 173 3.89 -16.29 -28.67
CA SER A 173 2.96 -17.41 -28.80
C SER A 173 1.46 -17.03 -28.82
N GLY A 174 1.10 -15.78 -28.46
CA GLY A 174 -0.30 -15.34 -28.35
C GLY A 174 -1.13 -16.04 -27.25
N THR A 175 -0.54 -16.96 -26.48
CA THR A 175 -1.22 -17.81 -25.52
C THR A 175 -1.29 -17.16 -24.14
N ARG A 176 -2.49 -17.13 -23.54
CA ARG A 176 -2.71 -16.66 -22.16
C ARG A 176 -1.97 -17.59 -21.18
N THR A 177 -0.74 -17.21 -20.85
CA THR A 177 0.17 -18.02 -20.03
C THR A 177 0.33 -17.39 -18.65
N VAL A 178 0.26 -18.20 -17.59
CA VAL A 178 0.61 -17.75 -16.24
C VAL A 178 2.10 -17.42 -16.21
N LEU A 179 2.42 -16.17 -15.91
CA LEU A 179 3.80 -15.71 -15.81
C LEU A 179 4.36 -15.96 -14.42
N TYR A 180 3.48 -15.86 -13.42
CA TYR A 180 3.79 -16.13 -12.04
C TYR A 180 2.57 -16.69 -11.31
N ARG A 181 2.78 -17.75 -10.53
CA ARG A 181 1.84 -18.22 -9.51
C ARG A 181 2.63 -18.77 -8.34
N GLY A 182 2.50 -18.14 -7.18
CA GLY A 182 3.22 -18.52 -5.98
C GLY A 182 3.05 -17.50 -4.85
N PRO A 183 3.79 -17.65 -3.74
CA PRO A 183 3.79 -16.71 -2.63
C PRO A 183 4.12 -15.29 -3.07
N LEU A 184 3.48 -14.29 -2.48
CA LEU A 184 3.69 -12.89 -2.85
C LEU A 184 5.10 -12.38 -2.49
N ARG A 185 5.67 -12.79 -1.35
CA ARG A 185 6.97 -12.29 -0.84
C ARG A 185 8.10 -12.24 -1.90
N PRO A 186 8.44 -13.34 -2.60
CA PRO A 186 9.52 -13.32 -3.60
C PRO A 186 9.20 -12.46 -4.83
N LEU A 187 7.92 -12.14 -5.09
CA LEU A 187 7.53 -11.30 -6.22
C LEU A 187 7.74 -9.81 -5.93
N CYS A 188 7.60 -9.38 -4.67
CA CYS A 188 7.74 -7.98 -4.26
C CYS A 188 9.09 -7.32 -4.66
N PRO A 189 10.27 -7.92 -4.43
CA PRO A 189 11.53 -7.30 -4.84
C PRO A 189 11.74 -7.29 -6.36
N LEU A 190 11.13 -8.23 -7.10
CA LEU A 190 11.30 -8.33 -8.55
C LEU A 190 10.55 -7.22 -9.29
N VAL A 191 9.35 -6.87 -8.81
CA VAL A 191 8.42 -5.95 -9.49
C VAL A 191 7.70 -5.02 -8.49
N PRO A 192 8.43 -4.29 -7.64
CA PRO A 192 7.87 -3.58 -6.49
C PRO A 192 6.79 -2.57 -6.88
N ASN A 193 6.96 -1.86 -8.00
CA ASN A 193 6.02 -0.85 -8.46
C ASN A 193 4.72 -1.43 -9.05
N ASN A 194 4.70 -2.73 -9.36
CA ASN A 194 3.57 -3.37 -10.02
C ASN A 194 2.67 -4.10 -9.03
N VAL A 195 3.18 -4.52 -7.88
CA VAL A 195 2.48 -5.41 -6.94
C VAL A 195 2.06 -4.73 -5.63
N ASN A 196 2.06 -3.39 -5.58
CA ASN A 196 1.61 -2.64 -4.40
C ASN A 196 0.17 -3.00 -3.96
N ALA A 197 -0.76 -3.21 -4.89
CA ALA A 197 -2.12 -3.66 -4.55
C ALA A 197 -2.16 -5.07 -3.96
N MET A 198 -1.28 -5.98 -4.43
CA MET A 198 -1.14 -7.31 -3.84
C MET A 198 -0.52 -7.22 -2.43
N ALA A 199 0.48 -6.38 -2.26
CA ALA A 199 1.12 -6.13 -0.97
C ALA A 199 0.14 -5.52 0.04
N ALA A 200 -0.70 -4.57 -0.36
CA ALA A 200 -1.79 -4.06 0.47
C ALA A 200 -2.76 -5.18 0.90
N ALA A 201 -3.05 -6.15 0.02
CA ALA A 201 -3.89 -7.30 0.36
C ALA A 201 -3.23 -8.23 1.39
N ALA A 202 -1.91 -8.42 1.33
CA ALA A 202 -1.16 -9.17 2.34
C ALA A 202 -1.13 -8.45 3.69
N VAL A 203 -1.02 -7.12 3.70
CA VAL A 203 -1.13 -6.33 4.93
C VAL A 203 -2.55 -6.42 5.52
N ALA A 204 -3.57 -6.48 4.66
CA ALA A 204 -4.96 -6.67 5.08
C ALA A 204 -5.29 -8.08 5.60
N ALA A 205 -4.45 -9.08 5.28
CA ALA A 205 -4.60 -10.47 5.69
C ALA A 205 -3.42 -10.91 6.58
N PRO A 206 -3.21 -10.32 7.78
CA PRO A 206 -2.00 -10.55 8.57
C PRO A 206 -1.77 -12.02 8.96
N ARG A 207 -2.81 -12.87 9.07
CA ARG A 207 -2.62 -14.31 9.33
C ARG A 207 -1.99 -15.05 8.14
N LEU A 208 -2.24 -14.59 6.92
CA LEU A 208 -1.61 -15.14 5.71
C LEU A 208 -0.27 -14.45 5.44
N GLY A 209 -0.23 -13.13 5.55
CA GLY A 209 0.94 -12.30 5.25
C GLY A 209 1.45 -12.48 3.82
N PHE A 210 2.68 -12.03 3.59
CA PHE A 210 3.29 -12.09 2.25
C PHE A 210 3.61 -13.51 1.78
N ASP A 211 3.73 -14.47 2.69
CA ASP A 211 4.05 -15.88 2.37
C ASP A 211 2.79 -16.70 2.06
N GLY A 212 1.68 -16.42 2.73
CA GLY A 212 0.40 -17.13 2.54
C GLY A 212 -0.48 -16.56 1.42
N VAL A 213 -0.30 -15.29 1.06
CA VAL A 213 -1.00 -14.71 -0.09
C VAL A 213 -0.40 -15.23 -1.39
N THR A 214 -1.24 -15.86 -2.22
CA THR A 214 -0.83 -16.30 -3.56
C THR A 214 -0.97 -15.16 -4.56
N ALA A 215 0.14 -14.73 -5.15
CA ALA A 215 0.12 -13.83 -6.30
C ALA A 215 -0.04 -14.64 -7.59
N CYS A 216 -0.96 -14.23 -8.44
CA CYS A 216 -1.10 -14.76 -9.79
C CYS A 216 -1.00 -13.63 -10.80
N TRP A 217 -0.20 -13.83 -11.84
CA TRP A 217 0.03 -12.80 -12.84
C TRP A 217 -0.11 -13.33 -14.27
N TRP A 218 -0.90 -12.59 -15.06
CA TRP A 218 -1.23 -12.91 -16.44
C TRP A 218 -0.93 -11.73 -17.38
N PRO A 219 -0.52 -11.99 -18.63
CA PRO A 219 -0.51 -10.97 -19.66
C PRO A 219 -1.94 -10.70 -20.16
N THR A 220 -2.31 -9.46 -20.46
CA THR A 220 -3.47 -9.17 -21.32
C THR A 220 -3.09 -9.41 -22.79
N GLN A 221 -4.02 -9.90 -23.61
CA GLN A 221 -3.86 -9.85 -25.07
C GLN A 221 -3.98 -8.40 -25.55
N VAL A 222 -3.22 -8.04 -26.60
CA VAL A 222 -3.34 -6.74 -27.26
C VAL A 222 -4.65 -6.76 -28.07
N GLY A 223 -5.60 -5.88 -27.75
CA GLY A 223 -6.78 -5.61 -28.57
C GLY A 223 -8.13 -6.12 -28.06
N THR A 224 -8.20 -6.84 -26.95
CA THR A 224 -9.48 -7.24 -26.34
C THR A 224 -9.76 -6.44 -25.07
N ARG A 225 -10.82 -5.63 -25.08
CA ARG A 225 -11.50 -5.28 -23.82
C ARG A 225 -12.04 -6.60 -23.28
N ASP A 226 -11.43 -7.12 -22.22
CA ASP A 226 -11.83 -8.37 -21.58
C ASP A 226 -13.28 -8.22 -21.10
N SER A 227 -14.24 -8.74 -21.87
CA SER A 227 -15.66 -8.81 -21.51
C SER A 227 -15.96 -9.99 -20.59
N ALA A 228 -14.97 -10.85 -20.32
CA ALA A 228 -15.05 -11.95 -19.37
C ALA A 228 -14.63 -11.51 -17.96
N TRP A 229 -15.42 -10.61 -17.36
CA TRP A 229 -15.48 -10.52 -15.90
C TRP A 229 -16.13 -11.79 -15.37
N HIS A 230 -15.33 -12.83 -15.08
CA HIS A 230 -15.79 -13.83 -14.13
C HIS A 230 -15.80 -13.18 -12.75
N ARG A 231 -17.01 -12.85 -12.25
CA ARG A 231 -17.27 -12.71 -10.82
C ARG A 231 -16.97 -14.04 -10.14
N GLY A 232 -15.70 -14.33 -9.94
CA GLY A 232 -15.18 -15.44 -9.14
C GLY A 232 -14.96 -14.99 -7.70
N GLY A 233 -15.96 -14.33 -7.12
CA GLY A 233 -16.07 -14.13 -5.68
C GLY A 233 -16.99 -15.19 -5.12
N THR A 234 -16.57 -16.46 -5.18
CA THR A 234 -17.24 -17.54 -4.46
C THR A 234 -16.27 -18.02 -3.39
N ALA A 235 -16.47 -17.49 -2.17
CA ALA A 235 -16.11 -18.24 -0.98
C ALA A 235 -16.97 -19.50 -0.99
N VAL A 236 -16.39 -20.63 -1.38
CA VAL A 236 -17.06 -21.92 -1.28
C VAL A 236 -16.99 -22.34 0.19
N ALA A 237 -18.08 -22.11 0.92
CA ALA A 237 -18.28 -22.70 2.23
C ALA A 237 -18.72 -24.16 2.04
N PRO A 238 -18.09 -25.15 2.71
CA PRO A 238 -18.61 -26.51 2.72
C PRO A 238 -19.78 -26.61 3.71
N GLY A 239 -20.97 -26.93 3.18
CA GLY A 239 -22.05 -27.67 3.84
C GLY A 239 -22.66 -27.08 5.12
N SER A 240 -23.89 -26.57 5.02
CA SER A 240 -24.79 -26.39 6.16
C SER A 240 -25.97 -27.36 6.08
N PRO A 241 -26.36 -28.05 7.17
CA PRO A 241 -27.73 -28.50 7.41
C PRO A 241 -28.51 -27.47 8.26
N PRO A 242 -29.85 -27.64 8.45
CA PRO A 242 -30.82 -26.55 8.35
C PRO A 242 -31.06 -25.75 9.64
N VAL A 243 -31.64 -24.56 9.43
CA VAL A 243 -32.00 -23.51 10.40
C VAL A 243 -33.17 -23.92 11.31
N ALA A 244 -33.12 -23.50 12.58
CA ALA A 244 -34.29 -23.32 13.45
C ALA A 244 -34.29 -21.90 14.08
N PRO A 245 -35.45 -21.28 14.39
CA PRO A 245 -35.56 -19.85 14.70
C PRO A 245 -35.68 -19.53 16.21
N GLY A 246 -35.16 -18.38 16.66
CA GLY A 246 -35.54 -17.75 17.93
C GLY A 246 -34.48 -16.86 18.63
N TRP A 247 -34.62 -15.51 18.48
CA TRP A 247 -34.44 -14.34 19.41
C TRP A 247 -33.53 -14.39 20.67
N PRO A 248 -33.11 -13.25 21.30
CA PRO A 248 -32.96 -11.84 20.87
C PRO A 248 -31.59 -11.20 21.24
N HIS A 249 -31.46 -9.90 20.90
CA HIS A 249 -30.39 -8.93 21.20
C HIS A 249 -29.62 -9.08 22.53
N VAL A 250 -28.28 -8.95 22.45
CA VAL A 250 -27.41 -8.45 23.53
C VAL A 250 -26.30 -7.60 22.89
N SER A 251 -26.20 -6.32 23.28
CA SER A 251 -25.02 -5.49 23.04
C SER A 251 -23.96 -5.74 24.11
N PRO A 252 -22.68 -5.75 23.76
CA PRO A 252 -21.67 -5.19 24.65
C PRO A 252 -20.73 -4.21 23.94
N GLY A 253 -20.38 -3.15 24.65
CA GLY A 253 -19.59 -2.02 24.16
C GLY A 253 -18.19 -2.37 23.68
N SER A 254 -17.66 -1.47 22.85
CA SER A 254 -16.32 -1.49 22.29
C SER A 254 -15.25 -1.41 23.39
N PRO A 255 -14.23 -2.29 23.40
CA PRO A 255 -13.01 -2.04 24.15
C PRO A 255 -12.10 -1.05 23.38
N PRO A 256 -11.18 -0.35 24.07
CA PRO A 256 -10.32 0.67 23.47
C PRO A 256 -9.33 0.04 22.47
N VAL A 257 -9.20 0.66 21.30
CA VAL A 257 -8.27 0.25 20.24
C VAL A 257 -6.86 0.70 20.61
N ALA A 258 -5.95 -0.26 20.79
CA ALA A 258 -4.53 0.02 21.02
C ALA A 258 -3.90 0.70 19.78
N PRO A 259 -2.97 1.66 19.96
CA PRO A 259 -2.23 2.25 18.86
C PRO A 259 -1.25 1.22 18.26
N GLY A 260 -1.11 1.22 16.94
CA GLY A 260 -0.14 0.34 16.28
C GLY A 260 -0.20 0.40 14.76
N TRP A 261 -1.29 -0.04 14.15
CA TRP A 261 -1.39 -0.23 12.70
C TRP A 261 -2.82 0.07 12.24
N ARG A 262 -2.98 0.86 11.19
CA ARG A 262 -4.29 1.10 10.55
C ARG A 262 -4.18 0.96 9.03
N LEU A 263 -5.05 0.11 8.48
CA LEU A 263 -5.36 0.03 7.04
C LEU A 263 -6.17 1.26 6.60
#